data_AF-A0A4V2NH75-F1
#
_entry.id   AF-A0A4V2NH75-F1
#
_cell.length_a   1.000
_cell.length_b   1.000
_cell.length_c   1.000
_cell.angle_alpha   90.00
_cell.angle_beta   90.00
_cell.angle_gamma   90.00
#
_symmetry.space_group_name_H-M   'P 1'
#
loop_
_entity.id
_entity.type
_entity.pdbx_description
1 polymer ?
#
loop_
_entity_poly.entity_id
_entity_poly.type
_entity_poly.pdbx_seq_one_letter_code
_entity_poly.pdbx_strand_id
1 'polypeptide(L)'
;MRNSKIRASLPALALLLAGCAAGGMPGGATHLSAAQCRDLTDLRNHAPLTRERNLSELAALRQAGYDPSRWFDPYYPDDLQAAQVQVDRWYHDECQQAQGK
;
A
#
# COMPACT_ATOMS: atom_id res chain seq x y z
N MET A 1 34.15 63.21 -15.76
CA MET A 1 34.31 61.99 -16.59
C MET A 1 35.37 61.07 -15.99
N ARG A 2 34.94 59.97 -15.33
CA ARG A 2 35.52 58.62 -15.45
C ARG A 2 34.72 57.65 -14.57
N ASN A 3 33.92 56.84 -15.25
CA ASN A 3 33.12 55.73 -14.74
C ASN A 3 34.04 54.60 -14.26
N SER A 4 33.73 53.97 -13.12
CA SER A 4 34.29 52.66 -12.77
C SER A 4 33.17 51.67 -12.49
N LYS A 5 33.10 50.63 -13.33
CA LYS A 5 32.15 49.52 -13.31
C LYS A 5 32.64 48.44 -12.33
N ILE A 6 31.88 48.08 -11.31
CA ILE A 6 32.08 46.84 -10.54
C ILE A 6 30.68 46.29 -10.20
N ARG A 7 30.06 45.58 -11.15
CA ARG A 7 29.90 44.11 -11.17
C ARG A 7 29.06 43.57 -10.00
N ALA A 8 27.79 43.33 -10.33
CA ALA A 8 26.83 42.59 -9.52
C ALA A 8 27.35 41.20 -9.14
N SER A 9 27.21 40.86 -7.87
CA SER A 9 27.31 39.49 -7.36
C SER A 9 26.09 39.24 -6.48
N LEU A 10 25.04 38.70 -7.11
CA LEU A 10 23.88 38.11 -6.45
C LEU A 10 24.34 36.80 -5.79
N PRO A 11 24.17 36.59 -4.47
CA PRO A 11 24.36 35.26 -3.90
C PRO A 11 23.14 34.41 -4.27
N ALA A 12 23.33 33.49 -5.21
CA ALA A 12 22.39 32.42 -5.49
C ALA A 12 22.40 31.44 -4.30
N LEU A 13 21.49 31.65 -3.35
CA LEU A 13 21.25 30.74 -2.24
C LEU A 13 20.54 29.49 -2.79
N ALA A 14 21.31 28.44 -3.05
CA ALA A 14 20.78 27.16 -3.52
C ALA A 14 20.01 26.47 -2.38
N LEU A 15 18.69 26.55 -2.42
CA LEU A 15 17.78 25.77 -1.58
C LEU A 15 17.83 24.30 -2.04
N LEU A 16 18.66 23.48 -1.38
CA LEU A 16 18.63 22.03 -1.52
C LEU A 16 17.48 21.48 -0.66
N LEU A 17 16.29 21.39 -1.24
CA LEU A 17 15.19 20.62 -0.67
C LEU A 17 15.40 19.15 -1.04
N ALA A 18 16.07 18.41 -0.16
CA ALA A 18 16.04 16.95 -0.18
C ALA A 18 14.65 16.49 0.31
N GLY A 19 13.69 16.41 -0.61
CA GLY A 19 12.39 15.82 -0.34
C GLY A 19 12.49 14.30 -0.36
N CYS A 20 12.22 13.65 0.79
CA CYS A 20 11.86 12.24 0.80
C CYS A 20 10.53 12.09 0.07
N ALA A 21 10.56 11.65 -1.19
CA ALA A 21 9.39 11.12 -1.87
C ALA A 21 9.07 9.74 -1.28
N ALA A 22 8.41 9.73 -0.12
CA ALA A 22 7.77 8.52 0.37
C ALA A 22 6.61 8.19 -0.58
N GLY A 23 6.83 7.22 -1.47
CA GLY A 23 5.81 6.34 -2.06
C GLY A 23 4.69 7.03 -2.85
N GLY A 24 4.68 6.81 -4.17
CA GLY A 24 3.72 7.40 -5.09
C GLY A 24 2.25 7.23 -4.67
N MET A 25 1.47 8.26 -4.94
CA MET A 25 0.01 8.22 -4.91
C MET A 25 -0.49 7.30 -6.03
N PRO A 26 -1.15 6.17 -5.77
CA PRO A 26 -2.11 5.64 -6.71
C PRO A 26 -3.39 6.43 -6.49
N GLY A 27 -3.62 7.42 -7.34
CA GLY A 27 -4.92 8.08 -7.47
C GLY A 27 -5.94 7.07 -8.01
N GLY A 28 -6.53 6.31 -7.10
CA GLY A 28 -7.60 5.33 -7.32
C GLY A 28 -7.87 4.65 -5.98
N ALA A 29 -9.14 4.46 -5.60
CA ALA A 29 -9.47 3.73 -4.38
C ALA A 29 -9.03 2.26 -4.54
N THR A 30 -7.86 1.90 -4.01
CA THR A 30 -7.40 0.51 -3.94
C THR A 30 -8.11 -0.19 -2.78
N HIS A 31 -8.37 -1.48 -2.93
CA HIS A 31 -8.97 -2.27 -1.86
C HIS A 31 -7.92 -2.65 -0.82
N LEU A 32 -6.70 -2.98 -1.27
CA LEU A 32 -5.59 -3.34 -0.42
C LEU A 32 -4.66 -2.14 -0.22
N SER A 33 -4.25 -1.93 1.02
CA SER A 33 -3.17 -1.03 1.37
C SER A 33 -1.81 -1.63 1.01
N ALA A 34 -0.78 -0.78 0.89
CA ALA A 34 0.59 -1.23 0.67
C ALA A 34 1.10 -2.20 1.77
N ALA A 35 0.64 -2.01 3.03
CA ALA A 35 0.96 -2.93 4.12
C ALA A 35 0.28 -4.29 3.93
N GLN A 36 -1.00 -4.32 3.59
CA GLN A 36 -1.71 -5.56 3.26
C GLN A 36 -1.09 -6.30 2.09
N CYS A 37 -0.68 -5.60 1.02
CA CYS A 37 0.03 -6.24 -0.08
C CYS A 37 1.31 -6.94 0.36
N ARG A 38 2.12 -6.29 1.22
CA ARG A 38 3.36 -6.87 1.75
C ARG A 38 3.06 -8.10 2.62
N ASP A 39 2.14 -7.97 3.57
CA ASP A 39 1.81 -9.05 4.50
C ASP A 39 1.20 -10.26 3.79
N LEU A 40 0.29 -10.04 2.83
CA LEU A 40 -0.28 -11.11 2.00
C LEU A 40 0.78 -11.76 1.11
N THR A 41 1.75 -11.00 0.59
CA THR A 41 2.89 -11.56 -0.17
C THR A 41 3.72 -12.49 0.71
N ASP A 42 4.05 -12.05 1.92
CA ASP A 42 4.79 -12.87 2.88
C ASP A 42 4.04 -14.16 3.22
N LEU A 43 2.73 -14.08 3.47
CA LEU A 43 1.89 -15.25 3.75
C LEU A 43 1.87 -16.24 2.58
N ARG A 44 1.70 -15.76 1.34
CA ARG A 44 1.73 -16.60 0.13
C ARG A 44 3.11 -17.24 -0.12
N ASN A 45 4.18 -16.61 0.36
CA ASN A 45 5.53 -17.14 0.31
C ASN A 45 5.90 -18.01 1.53
N HIS A 46 4.90 -18.45 2.30
CA HIS A 46 5.05 -19.30 3.47
C HIS A 46 5.93 -18.70 4.58
N ALA A 47 5.95 -17.37 4.70
CA ALA A 47 6.57 -16.73 5.86
C ALA A 47 5.83 -17.11 7.16
N PRO A 48 6.48 -17.01 8.33
CA PRO A 48 5.83 -17.35 9.60
C PRO A 48 4.53 -16.56 9.83
N LEU A 49 3.51 -17.24 10.37
CA LEU A 49 2.29 -16.56 10.82
C LEU A 49 2.62 -15.65 12.01
N THR A 50 2.40 -14.34 11.86
CA THR A 50 2.47 -13.36 12.96
C THR A 50 1.09 -12.76 13.19
N ARG A 51 0.88 -12.15 14.36
CA ARG A 51 -0.37 -11.48 14.69
C ARG A 51 -0.68 -10.37 13.68
N GLU A 52 0.33 -9.64 13.26
CA GLU A 52 0.22 -8.54 12.31
C GLU A 52 -0.27 -9.04 10.95
N ARG A 53 0.36 -10.09 10.42
CA ARG A 53 -0.04 -10.70 9.13
C ARG A 53 -1.47 -11.26 9.18
N ASN A 54 -1.83 -11.92 10.29
CA ASN A 54 -3.19 -12.43 10.49
C ASN A 54 -4.24 -11.30 10.52
N LEU A 55 -3.94 -10.19 11.21
CA LEU A 55 -4.83 -9.02 11.22
C LEU A 55 -4.94 -8.35 9.85
N SER A 56 -3.84 -8.35 9.08
CA SER A 56 -3.79 -7.82 7.71
C SER A 56 -4.72 -8.60 6.78
N GLU A 57 -4.62 -9.93 6.80
CA GLU A 57 -5.49 -10.84 6.05
C GLU A 57 -6.95 -10.72 6.50
N LEU A 58 -7.20 -10.71 7.81
CA LEU A 58 -8.55 -10.56 8.37
C LEU A 58 -9.20 -9.23 7.99
N ALA A 59 -8.42 -8.14 7.94
CA ALA A 59 -8.92 -6.84 7.49
C ALA A 59 -9.31 -6.88 6.00
N ALA A 60 -8.50 -7.55 5.15
CA ALA A 60 -8.82 -7.72 3.73
C ALA A 60 -10.07 -8.58 3.53
N LEU A 61 -10.22 -9.69 4.26
CA LEU A 61 -11.40 -10.56 4.21
C LEU A 61 -12.68 -9.83 4.64
N ARG A 62 -12.63 -9.03 5.72
CA ARG A 62 -13.76 -8.21 6.15
C ARG A 62 -14.16 -7.17 5.12
N GLN A 63 -13.18 -6.55 4.48
CA GLN A 63 -13.44 -5.62 3.39
C GLN A 63 -14.06 -6.31 2.17
N ALA A 64 -13.72 -7.58 1.93
CA ALA A 64 -14.32 -8.44 0.92
C ALA A 64 -15.71 -9.01 1.31
N GLY A 65 -16.22 -8.66 2.50
CA GLY A 65 -17.57 -9.01 2.95
C GLY A 65 -17.65 -10.15 3.95
N TYR A 66 -16.53 -10.75 4.38
CA TYR A 66 -16.53 -11.79 5.40
C TYR A 66 -16.79 -11.21 6.80
N ASP A 67 -17.81 -11.72 7.51
CA ASP A 67 -18.08 -11.36 8.90
C ASP A 67 -17.83 -12.55 9.85
N PRO A 68 -16.68 -12.58 10.56
CA PRO A 68 -16.36 -13.64 11.51
C PRO A 68 -17.15 -13.57 12.82
N SER A 69 -17.97 -12.53 13.05
CA SER A 69 -18.75 -12.38 14.29
C SER A 69 -20.07 -13.15 14.29
N ARG A 70 -20.44 -13.75 13.14
CA ARG A 70 -21.68 -14.54 12.98
C ARG A 70 -21.55 -15.88 13.70
N TRP A 71 -22.17 -16.00 14.86
CA TRP A 71 -22.11 -17.21 15.69
C TRP A 71 -22.78 -18.44 15.06
N PHE A 72 -23.89 -18.24 14.33
CA PHE A 72 -24.58 -19.28 13.57
C PHE A 72 -24.64 -18.84 12.12
N ASP A 73 -23.50 -18.96 11.43
CA ASP A 73 -23.40 -18.64 10.01
C ASP A 73 -23.82 -19.85 9.16
N PRO A 74 -25.00 -19.82 8.53
CA PRO A 74 -25.44 -20.92 7.67
C PRO A 74 -24.65 -20.99 6.35
N TYR A 75 -23.89 -19.95 6.03
CA TYR A 75 -23.10 -19.84 4.81
C TYR A 75 -21.61 -20.12 5.04
N TYR A 76 -21.21 -20.55 6.24
CA TYR A 76 -19.85 -21.02 6.47
C TYR A 76 -19.67 -22.43 5.85
N PRO A 77 -18.60 -22.70 5.07
CA PRO A 77 -17.45 -21.82 4.77
C PRO A 77 -17.55 -21.03 3.44
N ASP A 78 -18.69 -21.02 2.77
CA ASP A 78 -18.88 -20.38 1.45
C ASP A 78 -18.60 -18.87 1.48
N ASP A 79 -19.09 -18.14 2.50
CA ASP A 79 -18.84 -16.69 2.63
C ASP A 79 -17.34 -16.39 2.81
N LEU A 80 -16.62 -17.23 3.55
CA LEU A 80 -15.16 -17.12 3.70
C LEU A 80 -14.44 -17.38 2.37
N GLN A 81 -14.85 -18.43 1.64
CA GLN A 81 -14.26 -18.75 0.33
C GLN A 81 -14.51 -17.65 -0.70
N ALA A 82 -15.72 -17.09 -0.72
CA ALA A 82 -16.08 -15.98 -1.61
C ALA A 82 -15.21 -14.74 -1.32
N ALA A 83 -15.03 -14.41 -0.04
CA ALA A 83 -14.14 -13.32 0.37
C ALA A 83 -12.67 -13.59 0.00
N GLN A 84 -12.20 -14.84 0.17
CA GLN A 84 -10.83 -15.21 -0.20
C GLN A 84 -10.58 -15.05 -1.70
N VAL A 85 -11.51 -15.50 -2.55
CA VAL A 85 -11.43 -15.30 -4.01
C VAL A 85 -11.39 -13.82 -4.37
N GLN A 86 -12.16 -12.99 -3.67
CA GLN A 86 -12.16 -11.55 -3.89
C GLN A 86 -10.84 -10.90 -3.46
N VAL A 87 -10.25 -11.30 -2.33
CA VAL A 87 -8.93 -10.84 -1.88
C VAL A 87 -7.84 -11.30 -2.86
N ASP A 88 -7.92 -12.51 -3.40
CA ASP A 88 -6.95 -13.01 -4.38
C ASP A 88 -6.97 -12.21 -5.68
N ARG A 89 -8.17 -11.80 -6.14
CA ARG A 89 -8.31 -10.89 -7.27
C ARG A 89 -7.67 -9.53 -6.98
N TRP A 90 -8.00 -8.91 -5.85
CA TRP A 90 -7.39 -7.63 -5.46
C TRP A 90 -5.87 -7.73 -5.35
N TYR A 91 -5.37 -8.83 -4.80
CA TYR A 91 -3.94 -9.05 -4.68
C TYR A 91 -3.26 -9.13 -6.05
N HIS A 92 -3.86 -9.85 -7.01
CA HIS A 92 -3.34 -9.91 -8.37
C HIS A 92 -3.33 -8.53 -9.04
N ASP A 93 -4.45 -7.81 -8.96
CA ASP A 93 -4.64 -6.53 -9.64
C ASP A 93 -3.80 -5.40 -9.03
N GLU A 94 -3.69 -5.34 -7.69
CA GLU A 94 -3.14 -4.19 -6.97
C GLU A 94 -1.71 -4.43 -6.45
N CYS A 95 -1.38 -5.66 -6.02
CA CYS A 95 -0.10 -5.93 -5.36
C CYS A 95 1.01 -6.38 -6.31
N GLN A 96 0.70 -7.11 -7.39
CA GLN A 96 1.74 -7.49 -8.37
C GLN A 96 2.20 -6.30 -9.21
N GLN A 97 1.31 -5.37 -9.53
CA GLN A 97 1.67 -4.12 -10.22
C GLN A 97 2.62 -3.24 -9.40
N ALA A 98 2.53 -3.31 -8.07
CA ALA A 98 3.40 -2.57 -7.16
C ALA A 98 4.82 -3.17 -7.02
N GLN A 99 5.05 -4.42 -7.44
CA GLN A 99 6.35 -5.10 -7.33
C GLN A 99 7.20 -5.02 -8.60
N GLY A 100 6.62 -4.65 -9.74
CA GLY A 100 7.30 -4.53 -11.04
C GLY A 100 7.86 -3.14 -11.36
N LYS A 101 7.90 -2.23 -10.39
CA LYS A 101 8.34 -0.85 -10.56
C LYS A 101 9.34 -0.46 -9.47
#